data_AF-A0A1A3QLD1-F1
#
_entry.id   AF-A0A1A3QLD1-F1
#
_cell.length_a   1.000
_cell.length_b   1.000
_cell.length_c   1.000
_cell.angle_alpha   90.00
_cell.angle_beta   90.00
_cell.angle_gamma   90.00
#
_symmetry.space_group_name_H-M   'P 1'
#
loop_
_entity.id
_entity.type
_entity.pdbx_description
1 polymer ?
#
loop_
_entity_poly.entity_id
_entity_poly.type
_entity_poly.pdbx_seq_one_letter_code
_entity_poly.pdbx_strand_id
1 'polypeptide(L)'
;MANFMVLPPEINSLLMFSGAGSAPMLNAAAAWDGLASELGSAAASFGSVTSGLAGQAWQGAASEAMLAAAAPYTRLLSQTAAEAAGAAGQARAVVSAFEAAQAATVHPLMVELNRNSFVRTVMSNWFGLNAPVIAQLEAEYEEMWARDVDAMFGYYSGASAAAANLTPAQGIQDLLAALPNIGIGNKGGTGNIGNGNTGTGNIGSGNTGSGNIGTGNGNPAGSSNNNIGNGNTGSGNIGSGNTGNLNVGFGNNGNALTSSNPGGNFGMGNYGNNNFGLGNSGNGNIGAGNSGNNNIGFGLNGNNLIGVGNAYYNSATGQFTFAGLNSGAGNIGFGNSGSNNIGFFNSGNGNVGIFNSGGALTSTSFGNFGIGNAGSGNLGFGNALTGNFGFGNSGTLNTGFDNSGSFNTGFWNSGQTNTGFGNSGIINTGFGNSGSINTGSWNSGDLNTAFGSTTDVVAENSGFGNSGTAISGFFNTATGASAGRLSGLFNSVSGGSPGLNGNISGIGNTGIPGTIIPNLSGFDSGLLNTGSLMSGLLSVENILKQFA
;
A
#
# COMPACT_ATOMS: atom_id res chain seq x y z
N MET A 1 1.02 28.16 -17.18
CA MET A 1 1.11 27.90 -18.63
C MET A 1 2.38 28.59 -19.12
N ALA A 2 3.16 27.98 -20.03
CA ALA A 2 4.34 28.65 -20.58
C ALA A 2 3.90 29.78 -21.54
N ASN A 3 4.67 30.87 -21.61
CA ASN A 3 4.38 31.98 -22.53
C ASN A 3 5.09 31.72 -23.86
N PHE A 4 4.35 31.68 -24.97
CA PHE A 4 4.89 31.45 -26.32
C PHE A 4 5.95 32.49 -26.73
N MET A 5 5.88 33.71 -26.18
CA MET A 5 6.84 34.79 -26.41
C MET A 5 8.27 34.47 -25.91
N VAL A 6 8.45 33.43 -25.09
CA VAL A 6 9.77 32.98 -24.60
C VAL A 6 10.06 31.50 -24.94
N LEU A 7 9.27 30.91 -25.85
CA LEU A 7 9.56 29.59 -26.40
C LEU A 7 10.35 29.73 -27.70
N PRO A 8 11.43 28.95 -27.91
CA PRO A 8 12.22 29.00 -29.15
C PRO A 8 11.43 28.43 -30.34
N PRO A 9 11.82 28.75 -31.60
CA PRO A 9 11.09 28.34 -32.80
C PRO A 9 10.94 26.81 -32.90
N GLU A 10 11.92 26.01 -32.45
CA GLU A 10 11.78 24.54 -32.41
C GLU A 10 10.52 24.07 -31.67
N ILE A 11 10.04 24.83 -30.67
CA ILE A 11 8.86 24.49 -29.87
C ILE A 11 7.58 25.12 -30.46
N ASN A 12 7.60 26.41 -30.83
CA ASN A 12 6.43 27.07 -31.42
C ASN A 12 6.06 26.44 -32.77
N SER A 13 7.03 26.25 -33.66
CA SER A 13 6.87 25.53 -34.93
C SER A 13 6.34 24.12 -34.72
N LEU A 14 6.98 23.31 -33.85
CA LEU A 14 6.57 21.91 -33.66
C LEU A 14 5.16 21.79 -33.10
N LEU A 15 4.77 22.65 -32.14
CA LEU A 15 3.42 22.62 -31.58
C LEU A 15 2.36 22.97 -32.64
N MET A 16 2.57 24.03 -33.44
CA MET A 16 1.62 24.48 -34.47
C MET A 16 1.48 23.50 -35.65
N PHE A 17 2.54 22.77 -36.01
CA PHE A 17 2.50 21.72 -37.04
C PHE A 17 2.11 20.33 -36.50
N SER A 18 1.76 20.20 -35.21
CA SER A 18 1.32 18.95 -34.59
C SER A 18 -0.19 18.91 -34.29
N GLY A 19 -0.74 17.71 -34.13
CA GLY A 19 -2.12 17.50 -33.69
C GLY A 19 -3.12 17.26 -34.84
N ALA A 20 -4.40 17.56 -34.57
CA ALA A 20 -5.53 17.14 -35.42
C ALA A 20 -5.97 18.15 -36.49
N GLY A 21 -5.35 19.34 -36.55
CA GLY A 21 -5.71 20.43 -37.46
C GLY A 21 -7.15 20.95 -37.27
N SER A 22 -7.68 21.61 -38.29
CA SER A 22 -8.99 22.29 -38.28
C SER A 22 -10.20 21.37 -38.20
N ALA A 23 -10.08 20.11 -38.64
CA ALA A 23 -11.22 19.23 -38.92
C ALA A 23 -12.15 18.98 -37.71
N PRO A 24 -11.67 18.78 -36.46
CA PRO A 24 -12.55 18.64 -35.30
C PRO A 24 -13.38 19.89 -35.02
N MET A 25 -12.83 21.09 -35.24
CA MET A 25 -13.51 22.36 -35.01
C MET A 25 -14.51 22.68 -36.14
N LEU A 26 -14.20 22.32 -37.39
CA LEU A 26 -15.15 22.36 -38.50
C LEU A 26 -16.34 21.42 -38.28
N ASN A 27 -16.10 20.20 -37.77
CA ASN A 27 -17.16 19.27 -37.40
C ASN A 27 -18.02 19.82 -36.24
N ALA A 28 -17.41 20.48 -35.26
CA ALA A 28 -18.14 21.16 -34.19
C ALA A 28 -19.00 22.32 -34.73
N ALA A 29 -18.48 23.13 -35.67
CA ALA A 29 -19.24 24.19 -36.31
C ALA A 29 -20.46 23.65 -37.07
N ALA A 30 -20.30 22.57 -37.84
CA ALA A 30 -21.40 21.92 -38.56
C ALA A 30 -22.47 21.33 -37.60
N ALA A 31 -22.06 20.79 -36.45
CA ALA A 31 -23.00 20.33 -35.42
C ALA A 31 -23.80 21.48 -34.79
N TRP A 32 -23.15 22.64 -34.56
CA TRP A 32 -23.82 23.85 -34.06
C TRP A 32 -24.78 24.46 -35.10
N ASP A 33 -24.43 24.49 -36.39
CA ASP A 33 -25.36 24.89 -37.47
C ASP A 33 -26.57 23.95 -37.55
N GLY A 34 -26.34 22.64 -37.43
CA GLY A 34 -27.41 21.64 -37.40
C GLY A 34 -28.38 21.85 -36.24
N LEU A 35 -27.86 22.09 -35.03
CA LEU A 35 -28.67 22.42 -33.86
C LEU A 35 -29.44 23.74 -34.06
N ALA A 36 -28.83 24.76 -34.66
CA ALA A 36 -29.50 26.02 -34.98
C ALA A 36 -30.66 25.82 -35.97
N SER A 37 -30.48 24.99 -36.99
CA SER A 37 -31.51 24.64 -37.97
C SER A 37 -32.70 23.91 -37.33
N GLU A 38 -32.44 22.92 -36.48
CA GLU A 38 -33.49 22.18 -35.78
C GLU A 38 -34.26 23.05 -34.78
N LEU A 39 -33.55 23.87 -33.98
CA LEU A 39 -34.19 24.80 -33.04
C LEU A 39 -35.01 25.90 -33.75
N GLY A 40 -34.50 26.43 -34.86
CA GLY A 40 -35.23 27.39 -35.69
C GLY A 40 -36.49 26.77 -36.32
N SER A 41 -36.39 25.53 -36.80
CA SER A 41 -37.52 24.76 -37.34
C SER A 41 -38.57 24.45 -36.27
N ALA A 42 -38.13 24.08 -35.05
CA ALA A 42 -39.02 23.88 -33.91
C ALA A 42 -39.72 25.19 -33.49
N ALA A 43 -39.00 26.32 -33.47
CA ALA A 43 -39.57 27.64 -33.18
C ALA A 43 -40.64 28.03 -34.20
N ALA A 44 -40.36 27.86 -35.50
CA ALA A 44 -41.28 28.16 -36.58
C ALA A 44 -42.53 27.26 -36.53
N SER A 45 -42.35 25.94 -36.30
CA SER A 45 -43.44 24.98 -36.17
C SER A 45 -44.36 25.30 -34.97
N PHE A 46 -43.78 25.50 -33.78
CA PHE A 46 -44.53 25.85 -32.57
C PHE A 46 -45.23 27.21 -32.69
N GLY A 47 -44.56 28.20 -33.28
CA GLY A 47 -45.14 29.50 -33.61
C GLY A 47 -46.32 29.40 -34.59
N SER A 48 -46.21 28.56 -35.63
CA SER A 48 -47.29 28.32 -36.60
C SER A 48 -48.49 27.63 -35.95
N VAL A 49 -48.28 26.64 -35.08
CA VAL A 49 -49.37 25.95 -34.37
C VAL A 49 -50.09 26.90 -33.42
N THR A 50 -49.35 27.66 -32.61
CA THR A 50 -49.93 28.57 -31.60
C THR A 50 -50.66 29.75 -32.23
N SER A 51 -50.07 30.42 -33.23
CA SER A 51 -50.73 31.51 -33.97
C SER A 51 -51.92 31.01 -34.79
N GLY A 52 -51.81 29.86 -35.47
CA GLY A 52 -52.90 29.25 -36.21
C GLY A 52 -54.09 28.90 -35.31
N LEU A 53 -53.83 28.31 -34.14
CA LEU A 53 -54.87 27.93 -33.18
C LEU A 53 -55.69 29.13 -32.68
N ALA A 54 -55.03 30.25 -32.37
CA ALA A 54 -55.70 31.48 -31.91
C ALA A 54 -56.33 32.31 -33.05
N GLY A 55 -55.82 32.20 -34.28
CA GLY A 55 -56.40 32.83 -35.48
C GLY A 55 -57.59 32.08 -36.08
N GLN A 56 -57.88 30.87 -35.58
CA GLN A 56 -58.98 30.00 -36.00
C GLN A 56 -60.20 30.19 -35.07
N ALA A 57 -60.97 29.14 -34.81
CA ALA A 57 -62.23 29.21 -34.06
C ALA A 57 -62.08 29.42 -32.53
N TRP A 58 -60.88 29.30 -31.96
CA TRP A 58 -60.65 29.49 -30.52
C TRP A 58 -60.18 30.93 -30.22
N GLN A 59 -61.12 31.81 -29.90
CA GLN A 59 -60.89 33.24 -29.71
C GLN A 59 -61.34 33.74 -28.33
N GLY A 60 -60.92 34.95 -27.96
CA GLY A 60 -61.20 35.59 -26.67
C GLY A 60 -60.20 35.26 -25.57
N ALA A 61 -60.43 35.81 -24.37
CA ALA A 61 -59.45 35.91 -23.28
C ALA A 61 -58.75 34.59 -22.87
N ALA A 62 -59.41 33.43 -23.01
CA ALA A 62 -58.78 32.14 -22.73
C ALA A 62 -57.71 31.73 -23.79
N SER A 63 -57.92 32.08 -25.06
CA SER A 63 -56.94 31.90 -26.14
C SER A 63 -55.81 32.91 -26.04
N GLU A 64 -56.12 34.17 -25.70
CA GLU A 64 -55.12 35.22 -25.44
C GLU A 64 -54.19 34.83 -24.27
N ALA A 65 -54.75 34.28 -23.18
CA ALA A 65 -53.96 33.77 -22.06
C ALA A 65 -53.08 32.57 -22.44
N MET A 66 -53.55 31.68 -23.33
CA MET A 66 -52.74 30.56 -23.85
C MET A 66 -51.62 31.04 -24.77
N LEU A 67 -51.86 32.02 -25.65
CA LEU A 67 -50.81 32.67 -26.44
C LEU A 67 -49.75 33.32 -25.53
N ALA A 68 -50.17 34.05 -24.51
CA ALA A 68 -49.27 34.69 -23.56
C ALA A 68 -48.42 33.68 -22.78
N ALA A 69 -48.98 32.52 -22.41
CA ALA A 69 -48.27 31.43 -21.76
C ALA A 69 -47.30 30.68 -22.70
N ALA A 70 -47.60 30.60 -24.01
CA ALA A 70 -46.78 29.91 -24.99
C ALA A 70 -45.60 30.77 -25.52
N ALA A 71 -45.78 32.09 -25.63
CA ALA A 71 -44.80 33.01 -26.22
C ALA A 71 -43.35 32.94 -25.64
N PRO A 72 -43.12 32.70 -24.32
CA PRO A 72 -41.77 32.51 -23.79
C PRO A 72 -41.04 31.31 -24.38
N TYR A 73 -41.74 30.22 -24.69
CA TYR A 73 -41.13 29.02 -25.26
C TYR A 73 -40.74 29.20 -26.73
N THR A 74 -41.58 29.85 -27.54
CA THR A 74 -41.24 30.25 -28.92
C THR A 74 -40.00 31.15 -28.94
N ARG A 75 -39.93 32.11 -28.00
CA ARG A 75 -38.77 33.00 -27.84
C ARG A 75 -37.51 32.21 -27.52
N LEU A 76 -37.57 31.29 -26.55
CA LEU A 76 -36.46 30.42 -26.19
C LEU A 76 -35.91 29.64 -27.38
N LEU A 77 -36.75 28.91 -28.11
CA LEU A 77 -36.31 28.15 -29.28
C LEU A 77 -35.64 29.06 -30.34
N SER A 78 -36.24 30.22 -30.65
CA SER A 78 -35.68 31.16 -31.63
C SER A 78 -34.36 31.82 -31.16
N GLN A 79 -34.20 32.08 -29.87
CA GLN A 79 -33.00 32.71 -29.32
C GLN A 79 -31.85 31.70 -29.21
N THR A 80 -32.09 30.50 -28.69
CA THR A 80 -31.08 29.43 -28.65
C THR A 80 -30.65 29.00 -30.06
N ALA A 81 -31.53 29.06 -31.06
CA ALA A 81 -31.15 28.87 -32.47
C ALA A 81 -30.14 29.92 -32.96
N ALA A 82 -30.37 31.20 -32.64
CA ALA A 82 -29.44 32.28 -33.00
C ALA A 82 -28.09 32.17 -32.27
N GLU A 83 -28.10 31.80 -30.99
CA GLU A 83 -26.87 31.58 -30.21
C GLU A 83 -26.07 30.36 -30.70
N ALA A 84 -26.75 29.27 -31.11
CA ALA A 84 -26.11 28.11 -31.74
C ALA A 84 -25.45 28.47 -33.10
N ALA A 85 -26.14 29.25 -33.95
CA ALA A 85 -25.55 29.76 -35.19
C ALA A 85 -24.35 30.69 -34.93
N GLY A 86 -24.42 31.50 -33.87
CA GLY A 86 -23.29 32.31 -33.38
C GLY A 86 -22.09 31.45 -32.99
N ALA A 87 -22.30 30.37 -32.22
CA ALA A 87 -21.25 29.43 -31.83
C ALA A 87 -20.59 28.75 -33.04
N ALA A 88 -21.37 28.34 -34.04
CA ALA A 88 -20.84 27.82 -35.31
C ALA A 88 -19.99 28.87 -36.07
N GLY A 89 -20.40 30.13 -36.05
CA GLY A 89 -19.64 31.27 -36.57
C GLY A 89 -18.28 31.45 -35.87
N GLN A 90 -18.25 31.44 -34.54
CA GLN A 90 -17.00 31.59 -33.79
C GLN A 90 -16.08 30.37 -33.94
N ALA A 91 -16.62 29.15 -34.02
CA ALA A 91 -15.84 27.95 -34.32
C ALA A 91 -15.12 28.06 -35.68
N ARG A 92 -15.79 28.59 -36.70
CA ARG A 92 -15.15 28.92 -38.00
C ARG A 92 -14.09 30.02 -37.88
N ALA A 93 -14.31 31.06 -37.07
CA ALA A 93 -13.32 32.12 -36.84
C ALA A 93 -12.04 31.58 -36.16
N VAL A 94 -12.17 30.66 -35.20
CA VAL A 94 -11.02 29.96 -34.58
C VAL A 94 -10.26 29.12 -35.61
N VAL A 95 -10.96 28.42 -36.51
CA VAL A 95 -10.31 27.69 -37.62
C VAL A 95 -9.52 28.63 -38.52
N SER A 96 -10.10 29.76 -38.95
CA SER A 96 -9.39 30.74 -39.78
C SER A 96 -8.16 31.34 -39.07
N ALA A 97 -8.24 31.56 -37.76
CA ALA A 97 -7.09 32.03 -36.97
C ALA A 97 -5.99 30.96 -36.85
N PHE A 98 -6.35 29.68 -36.69
CA PHE A 98 -5.40 28.56 -36.67
C PHE A 98 -4.72 28.39 -38.03
N GLU A 99 -5.46 28.38 -39.13
CA GLU A 99 -4.93 28.18 -40.49
C GLU A 99 -4.02 29.34 -40.92
N ALA A 100 -4.40 30.58 -40.60
CA ALA A 100 -3.55 31.75 -40.84
C ALA A 100 -2.24 31.70 -40.03
N ALA A 101 -2.30 31.26 -38.77
CA ALA A 101 -1.11 31.13 -37.93
C ALA A 101 -0.22 29.97 -38.38
N GLN A 102 -0.77 28.81 -38.74
CA GLN A 102 -0.01 27.68 -39.27
C GLN A 102 0.68 28.04 -40.61
N ALA A 103 0.06 28.88 -41.45
CA ALA A 103 0.66 29.38 -42.69
C ALA A 103 1.75 30.44 -42.46
N ALA A 104 1.73 31.16 -41.33
CA ALA A 104 2.72 32.17 -40.97
C ALA A 104 3.89 31.64 -40.12
N THR A 105 3.66 30.56 -39.37
CA THR A 105 4.66 29.88 -38.53
C THR A 105 5.73 29.22 -39.39
N VAL A 106 6.97 29.22 -38.92
CA VAL A 106 8.08 28.56 -39.61
C VAL A 106 7.86 27.04 -39.63
N HIS A 107 8.16 26.40 -40.76
CA HIS A 107 8.08 24.94 -40.85
C HIS A 107 9.26 24.31 -40.07
N PRO A 108 9.06 23.33 -39.17
CA PRO A 108 10.11 22.82 -38.27
C PRO A 108 11.42 22.41 -38.95
N LEU A 109 11.35 21.85 -40.16
CA LEU A 109 12.53 21.46 -40.95
C LEU A 109 13.45 22.64 -41.29
N MET A 110 12.93 23.87 -41.43
CA MET A 110 13.76 25.06 -41.67
C MET A 110 14.63 25.40 -40.45
N VAL A 111 14.04 25.27 -39.24
CA VAL A 111 14.76 25.47 -37.98
C VAL A 111 15.85 24.41 -37.84
N GLU A 112 15.53 23.14 -38.09
CA GLU A 112 16.50 22.03 -38.09
C GLU A 112 17.63 22.24 -39.11
N LEU A 113 17.33 22.67 -40.34
CA LEU A 113 18.33 22.91 -41.39
C LEU A 113 19.29 24.05 -41.01
N ASN A 114 18.78 25.14 -40.44
CA ASN A 114 19.60 26.24 -39.95
C ASN A 114 20.51 25.79 -38.79
N ARG A 115 19.97 25.10 -37.77
CA ARG A 115 20.76 24.62 -36.61
C ARG A 115 21.80 23.57 -37.00
N ASN A 116 21.48 22.65 -37.92
CA ASN A 116 22.46 21.72 -38.49
C ASN A 116 23.57 22.44 -39.28
N SER A 117 23.22 23.49 -40.03
CA SER A 117 24.18 24.31 -40.77
C SER A 117 25.09 25.09 -39.82
N PHE A 118 24.54 25.69 -38.76
CA PHE A 118 25.29 26.36 -37.70
C PHE A 118 26.34 25.43 -37.07
N VAL A 119 25.94 24.24 -36.61
CA VAL A 119 26.86 23.27 -35.98
C VAL A 119 27.99 22.83 -36.92
N ARG A 120 27.71 22.63 -38.23
CA ARG A 120 28.74 22.30 -39.24
C ARG A 120 29.70 23.46 -39.50
N THR A 121 29.18 24.69 -39.54
CA THR A 121 29.98 25.91 -39.74
C THR A 121 30.89 26.19 -38.54
N VAL A 122 30.40 25.93 -37.31
CA VAL A 122 31.19 25.99 -36.06
C VAL A 122 32.30 24.93 -36.06
N MET A 123 31.99 23.65 -36.34
CA MET A 123 32.99 22.57 -36.38
C MET A 123 34.06 22.72 -37.47
N SER A 124 33.84 23.58 -38.48
CA SER A 124 34.82 23.91 -39.51
C SER A 124 35.57 25.23 -39.25
N ASN A 125 35.29 25.94 -38.15
CA ASN A 125 35.83 27.27 -37.89
C ASN A 125 37.25 27.30 -37.27
N TRP A 126 38.15 26.42 -37.70
CA TRP A 126 39.49 26.21 -37.13
C TRP A 126 40.37 27.47 -37.03
N PHE A 127 40.12 28.46 -37.89
CA PHE A 127 40.88 29.71 -37.98
C PHE A 127 40.03 30.97 -37.73
N GLY A 128 38.80 30.83 -37.21
CA GLY A 128 37.88 31.95 -36.95
C GLY A 128 37.22 32.55 -38.20
N LEU A 129 37.65 32.18 -39.41
CA LEU A 129 37.21 32.76 -40.70
C LEU A 129 35.72 32.59 -41.00
N ASN A 130 35.04 31.59 -40.43
CA ASN A 130 33.60 31.37 -40.62
C ASN A 130 32.73 32.24 -39.70
N ALA A 131 33.31 33.04 -38.79
CA ALA A 131 32.55 33.83 -37.81
C ALA A 131 31.41 34.70 -38.42
N PRO A 132 31.56 35.35 -39.60
CA PRO A 132 30.45 36.08 -40.22
C PRO A 132 29.28 35.17 -40.65
N VAL A 133 29.56 33.95 -41.10
CA VAL A 133 28.54 32.96 -41.52
C VAL A 133 27.83 32.37 -40.30
N ILE A 134 28.56 32.17 -39.19
CA ILE A 134 27.98 31.76 -37.90
C ILE A 134 27.00 32.84 -37.41
N ALA A 135 27.40 34.11 -37.41
CA ALA A 135 26.56 35.23 -37.01
C ALA A 135 25.33 35.41 -37.93
N GLN A 136 25.47 35.16 -39.24
CA GLN A 136 24.31 35.13 -40.15
C GLN A 136 23.33 34.00 -39.79
N LEU A 137 23.82 32.79 -39.54
CA LEU A 137 22.98 31.64 -39.18
C LEU A 137 22.29 31.82 -37.81
N GLU A 138 22.85 32.62 -36.91
CA GLU A 138 22.17 33.07 -35.68
C GLU A 138 21.12 34.16 -35.96
N ALA A 139 21.42 35.17 -36.79
CA ALA A 139 20.43 36.19 -37.17
C ALA A 139 19.20 35.59 -37.90
N GLU A 140 19.42 34.62 -38.78
CA GLU A 140 18.34 33.85 -39.44
C GLU A 140 17.50 33.04 -38.43
N TYR A 141 18.09 32.60 -37.31
CA TYR A 141 17.38 31.89 -36.24
C TYR A 141 16.53 32.83 -35.38
N GLU A 142 17.06 34.01 -35.03
CA GLU A 142 16.29 35.06 -34.36
C GLU A 142 15.13 35.57 -35.23
N GLU A 143 15.32 35.65 -36.55
CA GLU A 143 14.21 35.93 -37.49
C GLU A 143 13.13 34.84 -37.47
N MET A 144 13.50 33.55 -37.43
CA MET A 144 12.52 32.46 -37.31
C MET A 144 11.78 32.53 -35.98
N TRP A 145 12.49 32.83 -34.88
CA TRP A 145 11.87 33.01 -33.56
C TRP A 145 10.85 34.16 -33.55
N ALA A 146 11.21 35.32 -34.12
CA ALA A 146 10.33 36.48 -34.20
C ALA A 146 9.05 36.19 -35.00
N ARG A 147 9.15 35.48 -36.14
CA ARG A 147 8.00 35.09 -36.97
C ARG A 147 7.06 34.13 -36.25
N ASP A 148 7.61 33.13 -35.55
CA ASP A 148 6.81 32.19 -34.75
C ASP A 148 6.05 32.91 -33.62
N VAL A 149 6.68 33.86 -32.93
CA VAL A 149 6.04 34.64 -31.86
C VAL A 149 4.93 35.54 -32.41
N ASP A 150 5.10 36.18 -33.57
CA ASP A 150 4.07 36.98 -34.24
C ASP A 150 2.89 36.10 -34.70
N ALA A 151 3.17 34.95 -35.32
CA ALA A 151 2.14 33.98 -35.71
C ALA A 151 1.32 33.46 -34.51
N MET A 152 1.98 33.16 -33.38
CA MET A 152 1.29 32.76 -32.15
C MET A 152 0.48 33.91 -31.52
N PHE A 153 0.95 35.16 -31.64
CA PHE A 153 0.19 36.35 -31.20
C PHE A 153 -1.05 36.58 -32.06
N GLY A 154 -0.94 36.40 -33.39
CA GLY A 154 -2.07 36.42 -34.32
C GLY A 154 -3.10 35.33 -33.98
N TYR A 155 -2.66 34.10 -33.72
CA TYR A 155 -3.54 33.01 -33.29
C TYR A 155 -4.24 33.34 -31.97
N TYR A 156 -3.48 33.75 -30.95
CA TYR A 156 -4.01 34.03 -29.62
C TYR A 156 -5.03 35.17 -29.64
N SER A 157 -4.76 36.26 -30.36
CA SER A 157 -5.68 37.39 -30.47
C SER A 157 -6.95 37.04 -31.25
N GLY A 158 -6.83 36.34 -32.39
CA GLY A 158 -7.98 35.86 -33.16
C GLY A 158 -8.87 34.87 -32.40
N ALA A 159 -8.28 33.86 -31.76
CA ALA A 159 -9.02 32.88 -30.96
C ALA A 159 -9.66 33.50 -29.71
N SER A 160 -8.97 34.43 -29.05
CA SER A 160 -9.53 35.16 -27.89
C SER A 160 -10.69 36.07 -28.29
N ALA A 161 -10.60 36.75 -29.45
CA ALA A 161 -11.70 37.55 -29.98
C ALA A 161 -12.91 36.68 -30.37
N ALA A 162 -12.70 35.52 -30.98
CA ALA A 162 -13.78 34.58 -31.30
C ALA A 162 -14.46 34.06 -30.01
N ALA A 163 -13.69 33.69 -28.99
CA ALA A 163 -14.22 33.25 -27.70
C ALA A 163 -14.98 34.36 -26.95
N ALA A 164 -14.51 35.60 -27.00
CA ALA A 164 -15.17 36.75 -26.37
C ALA A 164 -16.52 37.13 -27.04
N ASN A 165 -16.74 36.73 -28.29
CA ASN A 165 -17.98 36.95 -29.03
C ASN A 165 -19.01 35.80 -28.89
N LEU A 166 -18.76 34.80 -28.03
CA LEU A 166 -19.77 33.81 -27.65
C LEU A 166 -20.73 34.42 -26.62
N THR A 167 -22.04 34.25 -26.82
CA THR A 167 -23.03 34.67 -25.82
C THR A 167 -22.89 33.85 -24.53
N PRO A 168 -22.86 34.50 -23.34
CA PRO A 168 -22.87 33.77 -22.09
C PRO A 168 -24.18 32.99 -21.91
N ALA A 169 -24.07 31.69 -21.61
CA ALA A 169 -25.22 30.79 -21.42
C ALA A 169 -26.21 31.22 -20.32
N GLN A 170 -25.85 32.23 -19.50
CA GLN A 170 -26.75 32.89 -18.57
C GLN A 170 -28.03 33.42 -19.24
N GLY A 171 -27.95 33.99 -20.44
CA GLY A 171 -29.12 34.51 -21.16
C GLY A 171 -30.16 33.43 -21.48
N ILE A 172 -29.70 32.22 -21.78
CA ILE A 172 -30.54 31.03 -21.97
C ILE A 172 -31.09 30.56 -20.61
N GLN A 173 -30.29 30.54 -19.55
CA GLN A 173 -30.76 30.13 -18.21
C GLN A 173 -31.84 31.07 -17.64
N ASP A 174 -31.67 32.39 -17.79
CA ASP A 174 -32.65 33.38 -17.37
C ASP A 174 -33.98 33.21 -18.13
N LEU A 175 -33.91 32.79 -19.41
CA LEU A 175 -35.07 32.54 -20.26
C LEU A 175 -35.75 31.19 -19.96
N LEU A 176 -35.01 30.15 -19.58
CA LEU A 176 -35.57 28.92 -19.00
C LEU A 176 -36.26 29.20 -17.66
N ALA A 177 -35.64 30.04 -16.82
CA ALA A 177 -36.21 30.46 -15.54
C ALA A 177 -37.50 31.30 -15.70
N ALA A 178 -37.75 31.88 -16.88
CA ALA A 178 -38.97 32.61 -17.21
C ALA A 178 -40.13 31.72 -17.73
N LEU A 179 -39.93 30.41 -17.90
CA LEU A 179 -41.01 29.49 -18.33
C LEU A 179 -42.08 29.30 -17.23
N PRO A 180 -43.37 29.13 -17.59
CA PRO A 180 -44.41 28.82 -16.60
C PRO A 180 -44.20 27.46 -15.93
N ASN A 181 -44.77 27.27 -14.73
CA ASN A 181 -44.72 25.99 -14.03
C ASN A 181 -45.62 24.95 -14.73
N ILE A 182 -45.03 23.82 -15.14
CA ILE A 182 -45.70 22.72 -15.85
C ILE A 182 -46.07 21.63 -14.84
N GLY A 183 -47.28 21.67 -14.30
CA GLY A 183 -47.80 20.65 -13.38
C GLY A 183 -48.63 21.25 -12.23
N ILE A 184 -49.27 20.38 -11.45
CA ILE A 184 -50.27 20.76 -10.44
C ILE A 184 -49.61 21.00 -9.08
N GLY A 185 -50.06 22.05 -8.39
CA GLY A 185 -49.69 22.31 -6.99
C GLY A 185 -48.29 22.90 -6.78
N ASN A 186 -47.61 23.32 -7.85
CA ASN A 186 -46.34 24.04 -7.74
C ASN A 186 -46.54 25.42 -7.05
N LYS A 187 -45.61 25.82 -6.18
CA LYS A 187 -45.74 27.01 -5.29
C LYS A 187 -44.54 27.94 -5.40
N GLY A 188 -44.81 29.19 -5.75
CA GLY A 188 -43.76 30.19 -6.00
C GLY A 188 -42.94 29.87 -7.25
N GLY A 189 -42.14 30.86 -7.66
CA GLY A 189 -41.21 30.72 -8.78
C GLY A 189 -41.83 30.27 -10.11
N THR A 190 -40.94 29.86 -11.00
CA THR A 190 -41.16 29.57 -12.42
C THR A 190 -40.20 28.46 -12.86
N GLY A 191 -40.44 27.86 -14.02
CA GLY A 191 -39.61 26.79 -14.59
C GLY A 191 -39.72 25.41 -13.90
N ASN A 192 -40.66 25.21 -12.97
CA ASN A 192 -40.86 23.90 -12.35
C ASN A 192 -41.58 22.93 -13.32
N ILE A 193 -41.12 21.68 -13.40
CA ILE A 193 -41.68 20.61 -14.24
C ILE A 193 -42.08 19.43 -13.35
N GLY A 194 -43.36 19.07 -13.35
CA GLY A 194 -43.99 18.06 -12.49
C GLY A 194 -44.77 18.68 -11.32
N ASN A 195 -45.14 17.88 -10.31
CA ASN A 195 -46.17 18.25 -9.33
C ASN A 195 -45.61 18.63 -7.95
N GLY A 196 -46.26 19.61 -7.29
CA GLY A 196 -46.04 19.92 -5.88
C GLY A 196 -44.68 20.52 -5.52
N ASN A 197 -43.91 21.03 -6.48
CA ASN A 197 -42.59 21.63 -6.23
C ASN A 197 -42.74 23.06 -5.65
N THR A 198 -41.83 23.48 -4.77
CA THR A 198 -41.84 24.81 -4.11
C THR A 198 -40.51 25.52 -4.30
N GLY A 199 -40.45 26.48 -5.23
CA GLY A 199 -39.23 27.22 -5.61
C GLY A 199 -39.15 27.48 -7.13
N THR A 200 -37.95 27.56 -7.70
CA THR A 200 -37.73 27.76 -9.15
C THR A 200 -37.01 26.59 -9.80
N GLY A 201 -37.32 26.28 -11.06
CA GLY A 201 -36.52 25.39 -11.90
C GLY A 201 -36.39 23.93 -11.45
N ASN A 202 -37.29 23.42 -10.60
CA ASN A 202 -37.23 22.02 -10.15
C ASN A 202 -37.81 21.06 -11.20
N ILE A 203 -37.18 19.92 -11.42
CA ILE A 203 -37.63 18.86 -12.33
C ILE A 203 -37.99 17.62 -11.50
N GLY A 204 -39.23 17.15 -11.60
CA GLY A 204 -39.76 16.02 -10.84
C GLY A 204 -40.88 16.44 -9.90
N SER A 205 -40.94 15.93 -8.67
CA SER A 205 -42.11 16.18 -7.80
C SER A 205 -41.82 16.23 -6.30
N GLY A 206 -42.54 17.12 -5.62
CA GLY A 206 -42.43 17.32 -4.17
C GLY A 206 -41.11 17.96 -3.72
N ASN A 207 -40.35 18.58 -4.61
CA ASN A 207 -39.09 19.24 -4.25
C ASN A 207 -39.34 20.60 -3.58
N THR A 208 -38.50 20.97 -2.60
CA THR A 208 -38.53 22.27 -1.91
C THR A 208 -37.15 22.93 -2.05
N GLY A 209 -37.13 24.21 -2.42
CA GLY A 209 -35.93 24.91 -2.88
C GLY A 209 -35.89 25.02 -4.41
N SER A 210 -34.74 25.36 -4.98
CA SER A 210 -34.61 25.64 -6.42
C SER A 210 -33.60 24.73 -7.13
N GLY A 211 -33.84 24.45 -8.41
CA GLY A 211 -32.91 23.72 -9.28
C GLY A 211 -32.75 22.23 -8.96
N ASN A 212 -33.65 21.64 -8.16
CA ASN A 212 -33.57 20.21 -7.81
C ASN A 212 -34.09 19.31 -8.94
N ILE A 213 -33.44 18.17 -9.16
CA ILE A 213 -33.82 17.16 -10.16
C ILE A 213 -34.09 15.84 -9.44
N GLY A 214 -35.33 15.33 -9.52
CA GLY A 214 -35.78 14.09 -8.88
C GLY A 214 -36.99 14.31 -7.98
N THR A 215 -37.14 13.52 -6.90
CA THR A 215 -38.33 13.59 -6.04
C THR A 215 -38.03 13.80 -4.56
N GLY A 216 -38.88 14.61 -3.91
CA GLY A 216 -38.85 14.81 -2.46
C GLY A 216 -37.56 15.42 -1.91
N ASN A 217 -36.79 16.18 -2.71
CA ASN A 217 -35.62 16.87 -2.21
C ASN A 217 -36.01 18.10 -1.39
N GLY A 218 -35.25 18.38 -0.33
CA GLY A 218 -35.34 19.54 0.53
C GLY A 218 -36.34 19.42 1.68
N ASN A 219 -36.29 20.40 2.58
CA ASN A 219 -37.29 20.57 3.62
C ASN A 219 -37.70 22.06 3.78
N PRO A 220 -38.85 22.38 4.42
CA PRO A 220 -39.34 23.75 4.53
C PRO A 220 -38.53 24.69 5.44
N ALA A 221 -37.53 24.18 6.17
CA ALA A 221 -36.79 24.90 7.21
C ALA A 221 -35.37 25.29 6.81
N GLY A 222 -34.91 25.00 5.58
CA GLY A 222 -33.57 25.38 5.13
C GLY A 222 -33.35 25.33 3.62
N SER A 223 -32.41 26.14 3.13
CA SER A 223 -32.02 26.22 1.73
C SER A 223 -31.64 24.85 1.17
N SER A 224 -32.42 24.39 0.19
CA SER A 224 -32.36 23.03 -0.34
C SER A 224 -32.31 23.03 -1.86
N ASN A 225 -31.20 23.52 -2.41
CA ASN A 225 -31.09 23.84 -3.83
C ASN A 225 -30.16 22.86 -4.57
N ASN A 226 -30.36 22.72 -5.88
CA ASN A 226 -29.44 22.04 -6.81
C ASN A 226 -29.13 20.57 -6.45
N ASN A 227 -30.05 19.84 -5.80
CA ASN A 227 -29.89 18.41 -5.54
C ASN A 227 -30.26 17.58 -6.77
N ILE A 228 -29.58 16.46 -7.00
CA ILE A 228 -29.85 15.52 -8.09
C ILE A 228 -30.08 14.12 -7.52
N GLY A 229 -31.26 13.54 -7.76
CA GLY A 229 -31.72 12.27 -7.20
C GLY A 229 -32.86 12.49 -6.18
N ASN A 230 -33.03 11.62 -5.19
CA ASN A 230 -34.27 11.57 -4.41
C ASN A 230 -34.06 11.71 -2.89
N GLY A 231 -34.93 12.48 -2.23
CA GLY A 231 -34.99 12.56 -0.76
C GLY A 231 -33.78 13.22 -0.08
N ASN A 232 -32.99 14.03 -0.79
CA ASN A 232 -31.83 14.71 -0.20
C ASN A 232 -32.27 15.96 0.57
N THR A 233 -31.72 16.22 1.75
CA THR A 233 -32.03 17.40 2.60
C THR A 233 -30.81 18.29 2.75
N GLY A 234 -30.92 19.56 2.35
CA GLY A 234 -29.78 20.48 2.18
C GLY A 234 -29.51 20.73 0.69
N SER A 235 -28.34 21.25 0.33
CA SER A 235 -28.06 21.78 -1.02
C SER A 235 -26.88 21.09 -1.73
N GLY A 236 -27.02 20.89 -3.04
CA GLY A 236 -25.96 20.41 -3.94
C GLY A 236 -25.60 18.93 -3.76
N ASN A 237 -26.50 18.10 -3.22
CA ASN A 237 -26.26 16.67 -3.07
C ASN A 237 -26.54 15.92 -4.38
N ILE A 238 -25.81 14.85 -4.65
CA ILE A 238 -26.01 13.97 -5.81
C ILE A 238 -26.23 12.53 -5.31
N GLY A 239 -27.27 11.85 -5.81
CA GLY A 239 -27.72 10.54 -5.35
C GLY A 239 -28.95 10.64 -4.45
N SER A 240 -29.10 9.78 -3.43
CA SER A 240 -30.36 9.70 -2.69
C SER A 240 -30.22 9.57 -1.18
N GLY A 241 -31.14 10.21 -0.45
CA GLY A 241 -31.26 10.12 1.01
C GLY A 241 -30.12 10.79 1.78
N ASN A 242 -29.39 11.73 1.17
CA ASN A 242 -28.29 12.43 1.84
C ASN A 242 -28.81 13.62 2.68
N THR A 243 -28.17 13.88 3.81
CA THR A 243 -28.45 15.04 4.68
C THR A 243 -27.22 15.95 4.77
N GLY A 244 -27.44 17.26 4.71
CA GLY A 244 -26.38 18.26 4.62
C GLY A 244 -26.16 18.70 3.18
N ASN A 245 -24.98 19.24 2.89
CA ASN A 245 -24.66 19.88 1.62
C ASN A 245 -23.53 19.12 0.90
N LEU A 246 -23.51 19.18 -0.43
CA LEU A 246 -22.41 18.66 -1.27
C LEU A 246 -22.06 17.17 -1.08
N ASN A 247 -22.97 16.34 -0.56
CA ASN A 247 -22.74 14.90 -0.48
C ASN A 247 -22.96 14.22 -1.84
N VAL A 248 -22.18 13.19 -2.14
CA VAL A 248 -22.29 12.40 -3.39
C VAL A 248 -22.43 10.91 -3.06
N GLY A 249 -23.53 10.30 -3.51
CA GLY A 249 -23.86 8.90 -3.30
C GLY A 249 -25.12 8.72 -2.45
N PHE A 250 -25.09 7.81 -1.46
CA PHE A 250 -26.31 7.32 -0.81
C PHE A 250 -26.27 7.39 0.72
N GLY A 251 -27.30 7.98 1.33
CA GLY A 251 -27.49 7.94 2.79
C GLY A 251 -26.38 8.59 3.62
N ASN A 252 -25.60 9.52 3.04
CA ASN A 252 -24.55 10.23 3.78
C ASN A 252 -25.16 11.37 4.60
N ASN A 253 -24.71 11.58 5.83
CA ASN A 253 -25.36 12.46 6.79
C ASN A 253 -24.37 13.40 7.48
N GLY A 254 -24.34 14.67 7.03
CA GLY A 254 -23.54 15.77 7.59
C GLY A 254 -23.73 15.96 9.09
N ASN A 255 -22.66 16.34 9.80
CA ASN A 255 -22.71 16.65 11.24
C ASN A 255 -22.50 18.16 11.49
N ALA A 256 -23.57 18.83 11.91
CA ALA A 256 -23.59 20.27 12.22
C ALA A 256 -22.80 20.66 13.48
N LEU A 257 -22.39 19.69 14.31
CA LEU A 257 -21.54 19.94 15.49
C LEU A 257 -20.05 20.10 15.13
N THR A 258 -19.64 19.71 13.91
CA THR A 258 -18.23 19.72 13.46
C THR A 258 -17.98 20.45 12.14
N SER A 259 -18.99 21.14 11.58
CA SER A 259 -18.83 22.03 10.43
C SER A 259 -19.96 23.06 10.37
N SER A 260 -19.65 24.30 9.95
CA SER A 260 -20.65 25.31 9.60
C SER A 260 -21.33 25.03 8.25
N ASN A 261 -20.75 24.16 7.43
CA ASN A 261 -21.31 23.64 6.19
C ASN A 261 -21.27 22.09 6.25
N PRO A 262 -22.29 21.43 6.83
CA PRO A 262 -22.23 20.00 7.13
C PRO A 262 -22.44 19.16 5.87
N GLY A 263 -21.68 18.07 5.70
CA GLY A 263 -21.74 17.20 4.52
C GLY A 263 -20.38 17.07 3.83
N GLY A 264 -20.35 17.19 2.49
CA GLY A 264 -19.15 16.99 1.69
C GLY A 264 -18.67 15.54 1.61
N ASN A 265 -19.51 14.57 1.99
CA ASN A 265 -19.14 13.15 1.99
C ASN A 265 -19.33 12.52 0.61
N PHE A 266 -18.42 11.64 0.21
CA PHE A 266 -18.50 10.86 -1.03
C PHE A 266 -18.64 9.36 -0.71
N GLY A 267 -19.57 8.68 -1.36
CA GLY A 267 -19.82 7.24 -1.21
C GLY A 267 -21.13 6.94 -0.50
N MET A 268 -21.15 6.02 0.48
CA MET A 268 -22.39 5.51 1.07
C MET A 268 -22.36 5.42 2.60
N GLY A 269 -23.43 5.91 3.25
CA GLY A 269 -23.68 5.72 4.67
C GLY A 269 -22.69 6.43 5.61
N ASN A 270 -21.92 7.41 5.12
CA ASN A 270 -20.96 8.13 5.97
C ASN A 270 -21.70 9.12 6.89
N TYR A 271 -21.34 9.14 8.17
CA TYR A 271 -21.84 10.10 9.16
C TYR A 271 -20.75 11.09 9.56
N GLY A 272 -21.06 12.39 9.55
CA GLY A 272 -20.09 13.46 9.75
C GLY A 272 -19.73 14.15 8.44
N ASN A 273 -18.53 14.71 8.31
CA ASN A 273 -18.19 15.62 7.21
C ASN A 273 -16.91 15.22 6.45
N ASN A 274 -16.89 15.49 5.14
CA ASN A 274 -15.73 15.29 4.26
C ASN A 274 -15.17 13.86 4.24
N ASN A 275 -15.97 12.84 4.52
CA ASN A 275 -15.54 11.43 4.45
C ASN A 275 -15.62 10.89 3.01
N PHE A 276 -14.70 10.02 2.62
CA PHE A 276 -14.67 9.35 1.32
C PHE A 276 -14.72 7.83 1.48
N GLY A 277 -15.81 7.19 1.04
CA GLY A 277 -15.97 5.74 1.00
C GLY A 277 -17.25 5.25 1.68
N LEU A 278 -17.16 4.26 2.56
CA LEU A 278 -18.31 3.48 3.03
C LEU A 278 -18.44 3.45 4.56
N GLY A 279 -19.53 3.97 5.12
CA GLY A 279 -19.88 3.80 6.53
C GLY A 279 -18.88 4.38 7.53
N ASN A 280 -18.13 5.41 7.16
CA ASN A 280 -17.23 6.10 8.09
C ASN A 280 -18.03 7.01 9.05
N SER A 281 -17.55 7.19 10.29
CA SER A 281 -18.19 8.01 11.32
C SER A 281 -17.20 9.01 11.91
N GLY A 282 -17.48 10.31 11.74
CA GLY A 282 -16.62 11.42 12.13
C GLY A 282 -16.21 12.26 10.91
N ASN A 283 -15.00 12.85 10.89
CA ASN A 283 -14.65 13.82 9.85
C ASN A 283 -13.36 13.46 9.09
N GLY A 284 -13.35 13.66 7.78
CA GLY A 284 -12.14 13.54 6.94
C GLY A 284 -11.59 12.11 6.80
N ASN A 285 -12.37 11.07 7.06
CA ASN A 285 -11.92 9.68 6.92
C ASN A 285 -11.98 9.20 5.46
N ILE A 286 -11.02 8.38 5.05
CA ILE A 286 -10.93 7.78 3.71
C ILE A 286 -10.93 6.25 3.85
N GLY A 287 -11.76 5.55 3.07
CA GLY A 287 -11.90 4.10 3.10
C GLY A 287 -13.24 3.66 3.70
N ALA A 288 -13.26 2.66 4.58
CA ALA A 288 -14.53 2.12 5.09
C ALA A 288 -14.55 1.75 6.58
N GLY A 289 -15.69 2.01 7.24
CA GLY A 289 -15.95 1.60 8.62
C GLY A 289 -15.06 2.27 9.67
N ASN A 290 -14.40 3.39 9.34
CA ASN A 290 -13.52 4.08 10.27
C ASN A 290 -14.32 4.97 11.23
N SER A 291 -13.90 5.01 12.50
CA SER A 291 -14.54 5.76 13.59
C SER A 291 -13.56 6.77 14.19
N GLY A 292 -13.93 8.05 14.14
CA GLY A 292 -13.12 9.20 14.56
C GLY A 292 -12.75 10.09 13.38
N ASN A 293 -11.56 10.70 13.36
CA ASN A 293 -11.22 11.73 12.38
C ASN A 293 -9.90 11.50 11.66
N ASN A 294 -9.82 11.92 10.39
CA ASN A 294 -8.62 11.89 9.55
C ASN A 294 -7.99 10.48 9.39
N ASN A 295 -8.78 9.41 9.50
CA ASN A 295 -8.28 8.05 9.34
C ASN A 295 -8.27 7.62 7.87
N ILE A 296 -7.26 6.88 7.43
CA ILE A 296 -7.12 6.38 6.05
C ILE A 296 -6.98 4.86 6.07
N GLY A 297 -8.05 4.15 5.71
CA GLY A 297 -8.04 2.68 5.65
C GLY A 297 -9.36 2.02 5.99
N PHE A 298 -9.30 0.91 6.74
CA PHE A 298 -10.46 0.03 6.95
C PHE A 298 -10.65 -0.33 8.42
N GLY A 299 -11.82 -0.04 9.00
CA GLY A 299 -12.19 -0.45 10.36
C GLY A 299 -11.35 0.17 11.48
N LEU A 300 -10.71 1.32 11.25
CA LEU A 300 -9.87 2.02 12.21
C LEU A 300 -10.72 2.70 13.29
N ASN A 301 -10.26 2.71 14.54
CA ASN A 301 -10.95 3.40 15.65
C ASN A 301 -9.96 4.32 16.39
N GLY A 302 -10.13 5.63 16.25
CA GLY A 302 -9.21 6.66 16.76
C GLY A 302 -9.16 7.88 15.86
N ASN A 303 -8.10 8.68 15.97
CA ASN A 303 -7.87 9.81 15.07
C ASN A 303 -6.50 9.67 14.39
N ASN A 304 -6.38 10.17 13.16
CA ASN A 304 -5.14 10.28 12.41
C ASN A 304 -4.44 8.92 12.15
N LEU A 305 -5.20 7.81 12.09
CA LEU A 305 -4.69 6.46 11.87
C LEU A 305 -4.65 6.09 10.39
N ILE A 306 -3.65 5.33 9.96
CA ILE A 306 -3.51 4.82 8.58
C ILE A 306 -3.25 3.32 8.62
N GLY A 307 -4.16 2.48 8.09
CA GLY A 307 -4.01 1.02 8.15
C GLY A 307 -5.32 0.20 8.09
N VAL A 308 -5.33 -0.95 8.77
CA VAL A 308 -6.47 -1.88 8.79
C VAL A 308 -6.74 -2.39 10.22
N GLY A 309 -7.94 -2.11 10.73
CA GLY A 309 -8.41 -2.55 12.05
C GLY A 309 -7.50 -2.07 13.18
N ASN A 310 -6.84 -3.02 13.84
CA ASN A 310 -5.91 -2.76 14.94
C ASN A 310 -4.43 -2.67 14.49
N ALA A 311 -4.17 -2.78 13.18
CA ALA A 311 -2.85 -2.69 12.56
C ALA A 311 -2.73 -1.36 11.77
N TYR A 312 -2.09 -0.36 12.37
CA TYR A 312 -2.07 1.00 11.82
C TYR A 312 -0.82 1.79 12.19
N TYR A 313 -0.50 2.78 11.36
CA TYR A 313 0.39 3.90 11.68
C TYR A 313 -0.44 5.07 12.23
N ASN A 314 -0.09 5.59 13.40
CA ASN A 314 -0.68 6.82 13.94
C ASN A 314 0.16 8.02 13.48
N SER A 315 -0.39 8.80 12.55
CA SER A 315 0.29 9.97 11.97
C SER A 315 0.41 11.18 12.89
N ALA A 316 -0.29 11.19 14.04
CA ALA A 316 -0.12 12.22 15.06
C ALA A 316 0.99 11.90 16.08
N THR A 317 1.33 10.62 16.28
CA THR A 317 2.41 10.19 17.20
C THR A 317 3.65 9.62 16.51
N GLY A 318 3.57 9.32 15.21
CA GLY A 318 4.64 8.64 14.45
C GLY A 318 4.77 7.15 14.76
N GLN A 319 3.83 6.54 15.48
CA GLN A 319 3.93 5.18 16.00
C GLN A 319 3.22 4.16 15.11
N PHE A 320 3.86 3.01 14.88
CA PHE A 320 3.19 1.82 14.35
C PHE A 320 2.63 0.95 15.48
N THR A 321 1.37 0.53 15.32
CA THR A 321 0.65 -0.41 16.18
C THR A 321 0.28 -1.64 15.36
N PHE A 322 0.55 -2.84 15.86
CA PHE A 322 0.23 -4.12 15.20
C PHE A 322 -0.66 -5.02 16.07
N ALA A 323 -1.55 -4.41 16.86
CA ALA A 323 -2.54 -5.16 17.62
C ALA A 323 -3.47 -5.93 16.65
N GLY A 324 -3.99 -7.08 17.07
CA GLY A 324 -4.84 -7.93 16.22
C GLY A 324 -4.12 -8.68 15.08
N LEU A 325 -2.82 -8.44 14.82
CA LEU A 325 -2.01 -9.31 13.94
C LEU A 325 -1.40 -10.52 14.66
N ASN A 326 -1.74 -10.73 15.93
CA ASN A 326 -1.39 -11.94 16.68
C ASN A 326 -2.68 -12.69 17.04
N SER A 327 -2.63 -14.02 17.05
CA SER A 327 -3.73 -14.90 17.52
C SER A 327 -3.37 -15.53 18.87
N GLY A 328 -4.33 -15.56 19.79
CA GLY A 328 -4.10 -15.96 21.19
C GLY A 328 -3.67 -14.78 22.08
N ALA A 329 -3.06 -15.07 23.24
CA ALA A 329 -2.96 -14.12 24.37
C ALA A 329 -1.52 -13.69 24.68
N GLY A 330 -1.33 -12.47 25.17
CA GLY A 330 -0.03 -11.98 25.68
C GLY A 330 1.09 -11.84 24.65
N ASN A 331 0.81 -12.01 23.35
CA ASN A 331 1.82 -11.91 22.30
C ASN A 331 2.24 -10.46 22.00
N ILE A 332 3.53 -10.22 21.88
CA ILE A 332 4.16 -8.90 21.60
C ILE A 332 4.82 -8.95 20.22
N GLY A 333 4.61 -7.93 19.39
CA GLY A 333 5.04 -7.89 17.98
C GLY A 333 3.90 -8.25 17.03
N PHE A 334 4.16 -8.97 15.92
CA PHE A 334 3.13 -9.31 14.92
C PHE A 334 3.29 -10.71 14.30
N GLY A 335 2.19 -11.27 13.79
CA GLY A 335 2.16 -12.58 13.13
C GLY A 335 2.26 -13.78 14.08
N ASN A 336 2.33 -13.55 15.39
CA ASN A 336 2.50 -14.63 16.37
C ASN A 336 1.18 -15.36 16.65
N SER A 337 1.27 -16.67 16.91
CA SER A 337 0.13 -17.53 17.23
C SER A 337 0.38 -18.29 18.53
N GLY A 338 -0.63 -18.40 19.39
CA GLY A 338 -0.53 -19.06 20.70
C GLY A 338 -0.37 -18.04 21.84
N SER A 339 0.48 -18.30 22.83
CA SER A 339 0.56 -17.47 24.05
C SER A 339 1.95 -16.92 24.37
N ASN A 340 2.01 -15.67 24.85
CA ASN A 340 3.19 -15.04 25.45
C ASN A 340 4.46 -15.02 24.56
N ASN A 341 4.30 -15.07 23.22
CA ASN A 341 5.43 -14.97 22.30
C ASN A 341 5.86 -13.52 22.08
N ILE A 342 7.15 -13.26 21.88
CA ILE A 342 7.71 -11.93 21.67
C ILE A 342 8.47 -11.90 20.35
N GLY A 343 8.10 -11.01 19.42
CA GLY A 343 8.76 -10.82 18.13
C GLY A 343 7.83 -11.09 16.95
N PHE A 344 8.28 -11.88 15.96
CA PHE A 344 7.61 -11.99 14.66
C PHE A 344 7.35 -13.44 14.24
N PHE A 345 6.12 -13.74 13.83
CA PHE A 345 5.73 -15.03 13.24
C PHE A 345 6.04 -16.28 14.09
N ASN A 346 6.14 -16.16 15.42
CA ASN A 346 6.35 -17.31 16.30
C ASN A 346 5.04 -18.07 16.54
N SER A 347 5.09 -19.38 16.76
CA SER A 347 3.92 -20.24 16.93
C SER A 347 4.04 -21.15 18.17
N GLY A 348 3.03 -21.14 19.03
CA GLY A 348 2.98 -21.88 20.29
C GLY A 348 3.18 -20.97 21.49
N ASN A 349 4.04 -21.33 22.45
CA ASN A 349 4.05 -20.70 23.78
C ASN A 349 5.41 -20.20 24.25
N GLY A 350 5.50 -18.90 24.57
CA GLY A 350 6.65 -18.30 25.27
C GLY A 350 7.92 -18.12 24.44
N ASN A 351 7.84 -18.20 23.10
CA ASN A 351 9.01 -18.06 22.22
C ASN A 351 9.42 -16.59 22.06
N VAL A 352 10.72 -16.33 21.87
CA VAL A 352 11.28 -14.98 21.72
C VAL A 352 12.14 -14.89 20.45
N GLY A 353 11.75 -14.06 19.49
CA GLY A 353 12.49 -13.82 18.25
C GLY A 353 11.64 -13.97 17.00
N ILE A 354 12.09 -14.75 16.01
CA ILE A 354 11.48 -14.80 14.67
C ILE A 354 11.23 -16.24 14.21
N PHE A 355 10.04 -16.57 13.68
CA PHE A 355 9.69 -17.88 13.12
C PHE A 355 9.90 -19.11 14.04
N ASN A 356 10.02 -18.92 15.36
CA ASN A 356 10.16 -20.06 16.27
C ASN A 356 8.83 -20.81 16.42
N SER A 357 8.86 -22.12 16.61
CA SER A 357 7.68 -22.96 16.75
C SER A 357 7.77 -23.94 17.93
N GLY A 358 6.64 -24.22 18.58
CA GLY A 358 6.58 -25.01 19.82
C GLY A 358 6.55 -24.11 21.05
N GLY A 359 7.20 -24.49 22.14
CA GLY A 359 7.17 -23.68 23.36
C GLY A 359 7.89 -24.25 24.55
N ALA A 360 7.68 -23.63 25.71
CA ALA A 360 8.40 -23.91 26.95
C ALA A 360 8.31 -25.37 27.44
N LEU A 361 9.42 -25.88 27.99
CA LEU A 361 9.52 -27.23 28.56
C LEU A 361 8.65 -27.41 29.83
N THR A 362 8.43 -26.32 30.56
CA THR A 362 7.54 -26.24 31.73
C THR A 362 6.74 -24.94 31.65
N SER A 363 5.71 -24.78 32.49
CA SER A 363 4.91 -23.55 32.57
C SER A 363 5.66 -22.31 33.08
N THR A 364 6.89 -22.46 33.58
CA THR A 364 7.74 -21.36 34.08
C THR A 364 8.97 -21.08 33.23
N SER A 365 9.31 -21.97 32.28
CA SER A 365 10.43 -21.74 31.36
C SER A 365 10.04 -20.79 30.23
N PHE A 366 11.04 -20.19 29.58
CA PHE A 366 10.86 -19.61 28.25
C PHE A 366 10.70 -20.71 27.19
N GLY A 367 10.11 -20.34 26.05
CA GLY A 367 10.10 -21.17 24.84
C GLY A 367 11.46 -21.13 24.13
N ASN A 368 11.44 -21.22 22.80
CA ASN A 368 12.67 -21.09 22.03
C ASN A 368 13.07 -19.61 21.88
N PHE A 369 14.37 -19.31 21.88
CA PHE A 369 14.92 -17.97 21.71
C PHE A 369 15.77 -17.89 20.44
N GLY A 370 15.54 -16.90 19.58
CA GLY A 370 16.32 -16.64 18.37
C GLY A 370 15.49 -16.76 17.09
N ILE A 371 15.99 -17.47 16.07
CA ILE A 371 15.34 -17.52 14.74
C ILE A 371 15.08 -18.96 14.27
N GLY A 372 13.84 -19.27 13.91
CA GLY A 372 13.48 -20.49 13.18
C GLY A 372 13.64 -21.79 13.95
N ASN A 373 13.75 -21.75 15.28
CA ASN A 373 13.88 -22.95 16.09
C ASN A 373 12.54 -23.67 16.24
N ALA A 374 12.53 -25.00 16.33
CA ALA A 374 11.33 -25.83 16.43
C ALA A 374 11.41 -26.78 17.64
N GLY A 375 10.36 -26.81 18.46
CA GLY A 375 10.28 -27.64 19.67
C GLY A 375 10.33 -26.83 20.95
N SER A 376 11.26 -27.13 21.86
CA SER A 376 11.24 -26.62 23.23
C SER A 376 12.61 -26.14 23.74
N GLY A 377 12.67 -24.90 24.21
CA GLY A 377 13.82 -24.36 24.96
C GLY A 377 15.12 -24.25 24.17
N ASN A 378 15.08 -24.26 22.83
CA ASN A 378 16.27 -24.09 22.01
C ASN A 378 16.70 -22.61 21.97
N LEU A 379 18.02 -22.35 21.91
CA LEU A 379 18.60 -21.01 21.87
C LEU A 379 19.52 -20.85 20.65
N GLY A 380 19.17 -19.96 19.73
CA GLY A 380 19.97 -19.64 18.54
C GLY A 380 19.16 -19.73 17.24
N PHE A 381 19.65 -20.47 16.24
CA PHE A 381 19.14 -20.43 14.87
C PHE A 381 18.83 -21.82 14.32
N GLY A 382 17.59 -22.06 13.87
CA GLY A 382 17.22 -23.26 13.11
C GLY A 382 17.35 -24.59 13.86
N ASN A 383 17.44 -24.58 15.19
CA ASN A 383 17.57 -25.82 15.97
C ASN A 383 16.22 -26.54 16.10
N ALA A 384 16.23 -27.87 16.18
CA ALA A 384 15.04 -28.71 16.26
C ALA A 384 15.02 -29.62 17.49
N LEU A 385 13.82 -29.90 18.00
CA LEU A 385 13.50 -30.67 19.21
C LEU A 385 13.84 -29.91 20.51
N THR A 386 14.73 -30.37 21.39
CA THR A 386 14.74 -29.93 22.80
C THR A 386 16.09 -29.40 23.30
N GLY A 387 16.12 -28.15 23.76
CA GLY A 387 17.20 -27.61 24.59
C GLY A 387 18.54 -27.39 23.88
N ASN A 388 18.58 -27.35 22.55
CA ASN A 388 19.81 -27.18 21.80
C ASN A 388 20.28 -25.72 21.77
N PHE A 389 21.59 -25.50 21.77
CA PHE A 389 22.22 -24.18 21.73
C PHE A 389 23.09 -24.01 20.48
N GLY A 390 22.91 -22.91 19.75
CA GLY A 390 23.71 -22.56 18.56
C GLY A 390 22.90 -22.63 17.26
N PHE A 391 23.40 -23.32 16.24
CA PHE A 391 22.88 -23.28 14.87
C PHE A 391 22.58 -24.69 14.34
N GLY A 392 21.41 -24.90 13.73
CA GLY A 392 21.08 -26.09 12.93
C GLY A 392 21.03 -27.43 13.67
N ASN A 393 21.18 -27.46 15.00
CA ASN A 393 21.26 -28.70 15.77
C ASN A 393 19.88 -29.39 15.88
N SER A 394 19.82 -30.72 15.83
CA SER A 394 18.57 -31.48 15.88
C SER A 394 18.62 -32.62 16.89
N GLY A 395 17.69 -32.60 17.86
CA GLY A 395 17.58 -33.60 18.92
C GLY A 395 17.61 -32.98 20.31
N THR A 396 18.38 -33.53 21.24
CA THR A 396 18.30 -33.15 22.67
C THR A 396 19.62 -32.61 23.21
N LEU A 397 19.61 -31.36 23.68
CA LEU A 397 20.71 -30.74 24.43
C LEU A 397 22.05 -30.77 23.68
N ASN A 398 22.08 -30.54 22.36
CA ASN A 398 23.31 -30.37 21.61
C ASN A 398 23.78 -28.90 21.63
N THR A 399 25.09 -28.66 21.65
CA THR A 399 25.70 -27.31 21.63
C THR A 399 26.62 -27.14 20.44
N GLY A 400 26.40 -26.10 19.63
CA GLY A 400 27.28 -25.68 18.54
C GLY A 400 26.57 -25.62 17.20
N PHE A 401 27.07 -26.30 16.18
CA PHE A 401 26.62 -26.18 14.79
C PHE A 401 26.28 -27.56 14.18
N ASP A 402 25.08 -27.68 13.62
CA ASP A 402 24.62 -28.80 12.78
C ASP A 402 24.79 -30.20 13.43
N ASN A 403 24.77 -30.29 14.76
CA ASN A 403 24.89 -31.57 15.47
C ASN A 403 23.53 -32.30 15.49
N SER A 404 23.54 -33.63 15.43
CA SER A 404 22.33 -34.47 15.41
C SER A 404 22.36 -35.57 16.49
N GLY A 405 21.21 -35.80 17.12
CA GLY A 405 21.08 -36.76 18.23
C GLY A 405 21.08 -36.05 19.59
N SER A 406 21.88 -36.51 20.55
CA SER A 406 21.77 -36.01 21.94
C SER A 406 23.11 -35.68 22.59
N PHE A 407 23.15 -34.61 23.38
CA PHE A 407 24.30 -34.19 24.21
C PHE A 407 25.61 -33.97 23.43
N ASN A 408 25.60 -33.68 22.13
CA ASN A 408 26.83 -33.44 21.37
C ASN A 408 27.34 -32.00 21.54
N THR A 409 28.66 -31.77 21.52
CA THR A 409 29.26 -30.42 21.52
C THR A 409 30.22 -30.22 20.35
N GLY A 410 30.04 -29.13 19.60
CA GLY A 410 30.95 -28.71 18.54
C GLY A 410 30.22 -28.62 17.19
N PHE A 411 30.76 -29.26 16.15
CA PHE A 411 30.30 -29.07 14.77
C PHE A 411 30.04 -30.42 14.08
N TRP A 412 28.90 -30.57 13.40
CA TRP A 412 28.55 -31.72 12.55
C TRP A 412 28.64 -33.10 13.22
N ASN A 413 28.57 -33.19 14.55
CA ASN A 413 28.60 -34.48 15.24
C ASN A 413 27.24 -35.19 15.14
N SER A 414 27.22 -36.52 15.13
CA SER A 414 26.00 -37.34 15.04
C SER A 414 25.99 -38.47 16.08
N GLY A 415 24.82 -38.72 16.67
CA GLY A 415 24.66 -39.75 17.71
C GLY A 415 24.62 -39.16 19.11
N GLN A 416 25.36 -39.73 20.06
CA GLN A 416 25.23 -39.40 21.48
C GLN A 416 26.55 -38.98 22.14
N THR A 417 26.51 -37.82 22.79
CA THR A 417 27.58 -37.36 23.67
C THR A 417 28.94 -37.35 23.00
N ASN A 418 29.08 -36.80 21.80
CA ASN A 418 30.36 -36.59 21.13
C ASN A 418 30.88 -35.15 21.31
N THR A 419 32.20 -34.93 21.29
CA THR A 419 32.82 -33.59 21.37
C THR A 419 33.81 -33.32 20.24
N GLY A 420 33.67 -32.18 19.56
CA GLY A 420 34.60 -31.72 18.53
C GLY A 420 33.92 -31.60 17.17
N PHE A 421 34.51 -32.16 16.12
CA PHE A 421 34.12 -31.91 14.74
C PHE A 421 33.84 -33.23 13.99
N GLY A 422 32.63 -33.38 13.45
CA GLY A 422 32.29 -34.46 12.51
C GLY A 422 32.32 -35.88 13.08
N ASN A 423 32.27 -36.04 14.41
CA ASN A 423 32.29 -37.37 15.03
C ASN A 423 30.92 -38.06 14.91
N SER A 424 30.89 -39.38 14.78
CA SER A 424 29.67 -40.17 14.64
C SER A 424 29.64 -41.36 15.60
N GLY A 425 28.47 -41.65 16.18
CA GLY A 425 28.33 -42.70 17.18
C GLY A 425 28.29 -42.14 18.59
N ILE A 426 29.09 -42.69 19.52
CA ILE A 426 28.90 -42.50 20.96
C ILE A 426 30.21 -42.14 21.68
N ILE A 427 30.22 -41.12 22.56
CA ILE A 427 31.33 -40.81 23.49
C ILE A 427 32.66 -40.36 22.80
N ASN A 428 32.66 -40.14 21.48
CA ASN A 428 33.90 -39.78 20.77
C ASN A 428 34.36 -38.35 21.04
N THR A 429 35.68 -38.12 21.05
CA THR A 429 36.27 -36.77 21.13
C THR A 429 37.39 -36.53 20.12
N GLY A 430 37.27 -35.39 19.42
CA GLY A 430 38.25 -34.89 18.47
C GLY A 430 37.62 -34.69 17.10
N PHE A 431 38.22 -35.27 16.06
CA PHE A 431 37.92 -34.93 14.67
C PHE A 431 37.59 -36.16 13.81
N GLY A 432 36.35 -36.26 13.33
CA GLY A 432 35.94 -37.27 12.34
C GLY A 432 36.04 -38.71 12.81
N ASN A 433 35.91 -38.98 14.10
CA ASN A 433 35.88 -40.35 14.63
C ASN A 433 34.51 -41.01 14.39
N SER A 434 34.48 -42.34 14.33
CA SER A 434 33.27 -43.13 14.10
C SER A 434 33.27 -44.41 14.95
N GLY A 435 32.12 -44.75 15.54
CA GLY A 435 32.01 -45.83 16.53
C GLY A 435 31.90 -45.28 17.95
N SER A 436 32.56 -45.92 18.92
CA SER A 436 32.36 -45.65 20.35
C SER A 436 33.67 -45.35 21.09
N ILE A 437 33.65 -44.34 21.97
CA ILE A 437 34.73 -44.10 22.96
C ILE A 437 36.12 -43.89 22.30
N ASN A 438 36.16 -43.24 21.13
CA ASN A 438 37.41 -42.91 20.45
C ASN A 438 37.90 -41.49 20.79
N THR A 439 39.21 -41.35 20.92
CA THR A 439 39.93 -40.10 21.20
C THR A 439 40.99 -39.85 20.14
N GLY A 440 40.93 -38.67 19.54
CA GLY A 440 41.90 -38.23 18.53
C GLY A 440 41.22 -37.92 17.21
N SER A 441 41.77 -38.42 16.10
CA SER A 441 41.30 -38.05 14.76
C SER A 441 41.13 -39.26 13.83
N TRP A 442 40.04 -39.27 13.07
CA TRP A 442 39.76 -40.21 11.99
C TRP A 442 39.83 -41.69 12.37
N ASN A 443 39.50 -42.02 13.62
CA ASN A 443 39.38 -43.41 14.05
C ASN A 443 38.03 -44.01 13.64
N SER A 444 38.00 -45.29 13.31
CA SER A 444 36.77 -46.07 13.06
C SER A 444 36.81 -47.40 13.80
N GLY A 445 35.78 -47.67 14.59
CA GLY A 445 35.71 -48.80 15.52
C GLY A 445 35.54 -48.30 16.95
N ASP A 446 35.82 -49.15 17.93
CA ASP A 446 35.64 -48.82 19.34
C ASP A 446 36.96 -48.65 20.11
N LEU A 447 36.93 -47.74 21.10
CA LEU A 447 37.94 -47.58 22.15
C LEU A 447 39.33 -47.10 21.66
N ASN A 448 39.45 -46.38 20.54
CA ASN A 448 40.75 -45.96 19.99
C ASN A 448 41.30 -44.65 20.56
N THR A 449 42.49 -44.65 21.18
CA THR A 449 43.27 -43.43 21.46
C THR A 449 44.36 -43.24 20.39
N ALA A 450 44.00 -42.71 19.22
CA ALA A 450 44.89 -42.74 18.04
C ALA A 450 44.57 -41.68 16.98
N PHE A 451 45.37 -41.71 15.91
CA PHE A 451 45.11 -41.05 14.64
C PHE A 451 44.93 -42.16 13.59
N GLY A 452 43.77 -42.21 12.92
CA GLY A 452 43.53 -43.11 11.80
C GLY A 452 43.47 -44.62 12.15
N SER A 453 43.16 -44.99 13.39
CA SER A 453 42.94 -46.41 13.72
C SER A 453 41.64 -46.92 13.10
N THR A 454 41.65 -48.13 12.54
CA THR A 454 40.49 -48.70 11.81
C THR A 454 40.00 -50.03 12.40
N THR A 455 40.41 -50.34 13.63
CA THR A 455 40.13 -51.60 14.34
C THR A 455 39.92 -51.34 15.82
N ASP A 456 39.08 -52.13 16.47
CA ASP A 456 38.76 -51.99 17.89
C ASP A 456 39.96 -52.29 18.80
N VAL A 457 40.08 -51.57 19.92
CA VAL A 457 41.09 -51.89 20.95
C VAL A 457 40.60 -53.04 21.83
N VAL A 458 41.29 -54.18 21.78
CA VAL A 458 40.94 -55.43 22.49
C VAL A 458 41.28 -55.40 24.01
N ALA A 459 41.89 -54.32 24.50
CA ALA A 459 42.16 -54.11 25.92
C ALA A 459 40.99 -53.40 26.61
N GLU A 460 40.86 -53.53 27.94
CA GLU A 460 39.79 -52.86 28.70
C GLU A 460 39.82 -51.32 28.58
N ASN A 461 40.97 -50.73 28.23
CA ASN A 461 41.20 -49.29 28.11
C ASN A 461 42.25 -49.02 27.03
N SER A 462 42.28 -47.80 26.49
CA SER A 462 43.33 -47.35 25.57
C SER A 462 43.96 -46.00 25.97
N GLY A 463 45.12 -45.70 25.39
CA GLY A 463 45.97 -44.61 25.88
C GLY A 463 46.73 -45.03 27.14
N PHE A 464 46.77 -44.17 28.15
CA PHE A 464 47.59 -44.32 29.35
C PHE A 464 46.90 -43.74 30.59
N GLY A 465 47.26 -44.25 31.77
CA GLY A 465 46.94 -43.66 33.09
C GLY A 465 45.46 -43.54 33.42
N ASN A 466 44.61 -44.26 32.70
CA ASN A 466 43.20 -44.44 33.00
C ASN A 466 42.96 -45.60 33.99
N SER A 467 41.80 -45.59 34.65
CA SER A 467 41.34 -46.64 35.56
C SER A 467 39.81 -46.70 35.59
N GLY A 468 39.28 -47.92 35.63
CA GLY A 468 37.91 -48.26 35.22
C GLY A 468 37.92 -49.11 33.94
N THR A 469 36.81 -49.17 33.22
CA THR A 469 36.59 -50.06 32.05
C THR A 469 35.95 -49.32 30.88
N ALA A 470 36.51 -49.44 29.68
CA ALA A 470 36.15 -48.72 28.45
C ALA A 470 36.43 -47.20 28.49
N ILE A 471 37.71 -46.83 28.38
CA ILE A 471 38.23 -45.46 28.57
C ILE A 471 39.40 -45.14 27.61
N SER A 472 39.54 -43.90 27.11
CA SER A 472 40.51 -43.53 26.03
C SER A 472 41.30 -42.20 26.22
N GLY A 473 42.55 -42.25 26.78
CA GLY A 473 43.62 -41.21 27.01
C GLY A 473 43.31 -39.72 27.41
N PHE A 474 44.10 -38.87 28.11
CA PHE A 474 45.34 -38.85 28.94
C PHE A 474 45.33 -38.05 30.31
N PHE A 475 45.23 -38.47 31.60
CA PHE A 475 45.00 -39.73 32.37
C PHE A 475 43.65 -39.67 33.19
N ASN A 476 42.81 -40.73 33.40
CA ASN A 476 41.41 -40.59 33.96
C ASN A 476 40.78 -41.69 34.84
N THR A 477 39.74 -41.40 35.63
CA THR A 477 39.02 -42.41 36.46
C THR A 477 37.62 -41.95 36.93
N ALA A 478 36.77 -42.87 37.40
CA ALA A 478 36.21 -42.89 38.78
C ALA A 478 34.75 -43.40 38.95
N THR A 479 34.34 -43.61 40.19
CA THR A 479 33.63 -44.82 40.67
C THR A 479 32.24 -44.54 41.29
N GLY A 480 31.33 -45.52 41.39
CA GLY A 480 31.54 -46.98 41.37
C GLY A 480 30.64 -47.82 40.46
N ALA A 481 30.21 -48.98 40.98
CA ALA A 481 29.84 -50.20 40.25
C ALA A 481 28.98 -49.98 38.97
N SER A 482 29.50 -50.14 37.76
CA SER A 482 30.90 -50.41 37.37
C SER A 482 31.26 -49.48 36.23
N ALA A 483 32.40 -48.80 36.36
CA ALA A 483 32.58 -47.49 35.73
C ALA A 483 33.57 -47.47 34.57
N GLY A 484 33.07 -47.01 33.43
CA GLY A 484 33.80 -46.13 32.54
C GLY A 484 32.82 -45.18 31.87
N ARG A 485 33.22 -43.91 31.77
CA ARG A 485 32.60 -42.91 30.89
C ARG A 485 33.54 -42.63 29.71
N LEU A 486 34.11 -41.42 29.71
CA LEU A 486 35.54 -41.24 29.48
C LEU A 486 36.01 -41.47 28.02
N SER A 487 35.45 -40.65 27.12
CA SER A 487 36.22 -39.65 26.37
C SER A 487 37.66 -39.46 26.78
N GLY A 488 38.53 -39.04 25.86
CA GLY A 488 39.68 -38.20 26.17
C GLY A 488 39.40 -36.70 25.99
N LEU A 489 40.11 -35.75 26.60
CA LEU A 489 41.14 -35.85 27.64
C LEU A 489 40.81 -34.82 28.75
N PHE A 490 40.74 -35.13 30.03
CA PHE A 490 40.37 -36.40 30.68
C PHE A 490 39.88 -35.99 32.09
N ASN A 491 38.64 -36.38 32.45
CA ASN A 491 37.81 -35.78 33.50
C ASN A 491 37.11 -36.84 34.40
N SER A 492 36.91 -36.54 35.69
CA SER A 492 36.57 -37.52 36.74
C SER A 492 35.06 -37.72 37.01
N VAL A 493 34.69 -38.76 37.77
CA VAL A 493 33.30 -39.22 38.01
C VAL A 493 33.09 -39.68 39.46
N SER A 494 31.91 -39.46 40.05
CA SER A 494 31.57 -40.03 41.37
C SER A 494 30.10 -40.44 41.53
N GLY A 495 29.86 -41.56 42.21
CA GLY A 495 28.52 -42.06 42.56
C GLY A 495 27.70 -42.59 41.37
N GLY A 496 26.45 -42.98 41.63
CA GLY A 496 25.47 -43.38 40.60
C GLY A 496 25.26 -44.89 40.41
N SER A 497 24.45 -45.26 39.40
CA SER A 497 24.00 -46.63 39.12
C SER A 497 24.70 -47.33 37.94
N PRO A 498 24.72 -48.69 37.93
CA PRO A 498 25.30 -49.48 36.83
C PRO A 498 24.72 -49.10 35.46
N GLY A 499 25.58 -49.03 34.44
CA GLY A 499 25.19 -48.80 33.03
C GLY A 499 24.74 -47.37 32.67
N LEU A 500 24.47 -46.50 33.65
CA LEU A 500 24.09 -45.09 33.41
C LEU A 500 25.24 -44.11 33.66
N ASN A 501 26.21 -44.51 34.48
CA ASN A 501 27.48 -43.83 34.69
C ASN A 501 28.43 -44.02 33.48
N GLY A 502 27.98 -43.65 32.27
CA GLY A 502 28.66 -44.03 31.00
C GLY A 502 29.11 -42.89 30.07
N ASN A 503 28.57 -41.67 30.15
CA ASN A 503 28.54 -40.85 28.93
C ASN A 503 29.26 -39.49 29.08
N ILE A 504 30.60 -39.42 29.15
CA ILE A 504 31.38 -38.15 29.01
C ILE A 504 31.97 -38.12 27.60
N SER A 505 31.89 -37.01 26.87
CA SER A 505 32.91 -36.58 25.88
C SER A 505 33.60 -35.27 26.33
N GLY A 506 34.66 -34.87 25.64
CA GLY A 506 35.33 -33.58 25.82
C GLY A 506 36.32 -33.47 26.97
N ILE A 507 36.62 -32.22 27.31
CA ILE A 507 37.73 -31.77 28.17
C ILE A 507 37.14 -31.10 29.43
N GLY A 508 37.75 -31.25 30.60
CA GLY A 508 37.30 -30.68 31.88
C GLY A 508 35.98 -31.20 32.50
N ASN A 509 35.18 -32.01 31.80
CA ASN A 509 33.78 -32.35 32.16
C ASN A 509 33.65 -33.38 33.31
N THR A 510 33.39 -32.94 34.54
CA THR A 510 33.30 -33.80 35.74
C THR A 510 31.87 -34.32 36.01
N GLY A 511 31.72 -35.63 36.19
CA GLY A 511 30.42 -36.30 36.40
C GLY A 511 30.03 -36.47 37.87
N ILE A 512 28.93 -35.85 38.30
CA ILE A 512 28.38 -35.96 39.67
C ILE A 512 26.85 -36.17 39.67
N PRO A 513 26.26 -36.72 40.75
CA PRO A 513 24.83 -36.98 40.82
C PRO A 513 23.99 -35.70 40.72
N GLY A 514 23.08 -35.65 39.74
CA GLY A 514 22.20 -34.50 39.53
C GLY A 514 21.03 -34.44 40.52
N THR A 515 20.57 -33.23 40.86
CA THR A 515 19.38 -33.03 41.73
C THR A 515 18.08 -33.56 41.11
N ILE A 516 18.00 -33.61 39.78
CA ILE A 516 16.84 -34.11 39.02
C ILE A 516 16.83 -35.65 38.94
N ILE A 517 18.01 -36.28 38.86
CA ILE A 517 18.16 -37.74 38.83
C ILE A 517 19.30 -38.13 39.79
N PRO A 518 19.02 -38.34 41.10
CA PRO A 518 20.04 -38.53 42.14
C PRO A 518 20.95 -39.77 42.01
N ASN A 519 20.69 -40.64 41.03
CA ASN A 519 21.43 -41.87 40.76
C ASN A 519 22.22 -41.82 39.43
N LEU A 520 22.21 -40.68 38.72
CA LEU A 520 22.88 -40.50 37.44
C LEU A 520 24.09 -39.58 37.59
N SER A 521 25.28 -40.10 37.28
CA SER A 521 26.50 -39.33 37.04
C SER A 521 26.88 -39.48 35.56
N GLY A 522 26.13 -38.86 34.64
CA GLY A 522 26.06 -39.22 33.22
C GLY A 522 25.71 -38.10 32.24
N PHE A 523 26.04 -38.32 30.95
CA PHE A 523 25.70 -37.48 29.79
C PHE A 523 26.23 -36.04 29.85
N ASP A 524 27.54 -35.87 29.65
CA ASP A 524 28.23 -34.57 29.63
C ASP A 524 29.15 -34.49 28.39
N SER A 525 29.16 -33.38 27.66
CA SER A 525 30.10 -33.14 26.54
C SER A 525 30.64 -31.71 26.53
N GLY A 526 31.69 -31.46 25.74
CA GLY A 526 32.23 -30.11 25.53
C GLY A 526 33.40 -29.76 26.44
N LEU A 527 33.35 -28.64 27.16
CA LEU A 527 34.48 -28.10 27.92
C LEU A 527 34.11 -27.63 29.34
N LEU A 528 34.77 -28.18 30.36
CA LEU A 528 34.76 -27.75 31.77
C LEU A 528 33.38 -27.73 32.46
N ASN A 529 32.50 -28.68 32.09
CA ASN A 529 31.20 -28.87 32.73
C ASN A 529 31.33 -29.65 34.07
N THR A 530 30.39 -29.51 35.01
CA THR A 530 30.36 -30.27 36.28
C THR A 530 28.92 -30.54 36.72
N GLY A 531 28.50 -31.81 36.68
CA GLY A 531 27.09 -32.19 36.85
C GLY A 531 26.72 -33.50 36.15
N SER A 532 25.56 -33.51 35.51
CA SER A 532 25.06 -34.54 34.59
C SER A 532 24.04 -33.91 33.63
N LEU A 533 23.81 -34.54 32.47
CA LEU A 533 22.86 -34.14 31.41
C LEU A 533 23.18 -32.82 30.68
N MET A 534 24.45 -32.47 30.53
CA MET A 534 24.88 -31.19 29.92
C MET A 534 25.59 -31.35 28.56
N SER A 535 25.66 -30.25 27.82
CA SER A 535 26.62 -30.05 26.73
C SER A 535 27.16 -28.61 26.76
N GLY A 536 28.15 -28.32 25.93
CA GLY A 536 28.69 -26.98 25.77
C GLY A 536 29.83 -26.67 26.74
N LEU A 537 29.74 -25.53 27.44
CA LEU A 537 30.86 -24.89 28.11
C LEU A 537 30.52 -24.51 29.55
N LEU A 538 31.45 -24.73 30.48
CA LEU A 538 31.48 -24.16 31.85
C LEU A 538 30.19 -24.34 32.66
N SER A 539 29.43 -25.41 32.41
CA SER A 539 28.12 -25.69 33.04
C SER A 539 27.11 -24.56 32.86
N VAL A 540 27.09 -23.88 31.70
CA VAL A 540 26.21 -22.71 31.43
C VAL A 540 24.73 -22.98 31.76
N GLU A 541 24.24 -24.21 31.63
CA GLU A 541 22.89 -24.59 32.09
C GLU A 541 22.66 -24.31 33.58
N ASN A 542 23.62 -24.61 34.46
CA ASN A 542 23.56 -24.36 35.90
C ASN A 542 23.79 -22.89 36.26
N ILE A 543 24.34 -22.08 35.34
CA ILE A 543 24.40 -20.62 35.44
C ILE A 543 23.03 -20.02 35.06
N LEU A 544 22.43 -20.49 33.96
CA LEU A 544 21.10 -20.04 33.51
C LEU A 544 19.99 -20.38 34.53
N LYS A 545 20.09 -21.51 35.24
CA LYS A 545 19.22 -21.86 36.39
C LYS A 545 19.30 -20.90 37.60
N GLN A 546 20.22 -19.92 37.60
CA GLN A 546 20.29 -18.86 38.62
C GLN A 546 19.71 -17.52 38.13
N PHE A 547 19.28 -17.45 36.86
CA PHE A 547 18.70 -16.27 36.22
C PHE A 547 17.22 -16.49 35.80
N ALA A 548 16.57 -17.52 36.35
CA ALA A 548 15.17 -17.87 36.19
C ALA A 548 14.54 -18.18 37.56
#